data_AF-A0A8H6TFP4-F1
#
_entry.id   AF-A0A8H6TFP4-F1
#
_cell.length_a   1.000
_cell.length_b   1.000
_cell.length_c   1.000
_cell.angle_alpha   90.00
_cell.angle_beta   90.00
_cell.angle_gamma   90.00
#
_symmetry.space_group_name_H-M   'P 1'
#
loop_
_entity.id
_entity.type
_entity.pdbx_description
1 polymer ?
#
loop_
_entity_poly.entity_id
_entity_poly.type
_entity_poly.pdbx_seq_one_letter_code
_entity_poly.pdbx_strand_id
1 'polypeptide(L)'
;MGYIPRGDVAANAALYRDVHRLSGLAQALEDRDSEDKEPTTMKEFAKILDWSKDDISQVHRNYAADDIRMISELWKIFTAAHYINEQLRRESAAYVALWITDGQPGASDEFRLNALLPLGIIDGTGDAYGGGKKPCAGCKRSLPRNCFSRNAWENVGKCHVCRAVGLRINRQDTIARNRSCYDSDDDGYGYGYGGYESGSDF
;
A
#
# COMPACT_ATOMS: atom_id res chain seq x y z
N MET A 1 5.91 -3.18 0.51
CA MET A 1 4.96 -2.43 1.36
C MET A 1 3.62 -3.13 1.31
N GLY A 2 3.22 -3.73 2.43
CA GLY A 2 2.05 -4.62 2.50
C GLY A 2 0.73 -3.87 2.44
N TYR A 3 -0.33 -4.56 2.05
CA TYR A 3 -1.70 -4.07 2.08
C TYR A 3 -2.16 -3.76 3.51
N ILE A 4 -3.26 -3.01 3.66
CA ILE A 4 -3.92 -2.87 4.97
C ILE A 4 -4.60 -4.21 5.29
N PRO A 5 -4.25 -4.88 6.42
CA PRO A 5 -4.84 -6.17 6.76
C PRO A 5 -6.36 -6.11 6.86
N ARG A 6 -7.07 -7.16 6.44
CA ARG A 6 -8.54 -7.23 6.54
C ARG A 6 -9.04 -7.00 7.98
N GLY A 7 -8.32 -7.53 8.98
CA GLY A 7 -8.63 -7.32 10.40
C GLY A 7 -8.58 -5.84 10.81
N ASP A 8 -7.69 -5.04 10.23
CA ASP A 8 -7.53 -3.62 10.56
C ASP A 8 -8.68 -2.80 10.00
N VAL A 9 -9.12 -3.16 8.79
CA VAL A 9 -10.31 -2.57 8.16
C VAL A 9 -11.55 -2.91 8.97
N ALA A 10 -11.72 -4.17 9.38
CA ALA A 10 -12.86 -4.60 10.19
C ALA A 10 -12.92 -3.88 11.55
N ALA A 11 -11.78 -3.77 12.26
CA ALA A 11 -11.70 -3.11 13.55
C ALA A 11 -11.98 -1.58 13.48
N ASN A 12 -11.80 -0.96 12.31
CA ASN A 12 -11.94 0.48 12.13
C ASN A 12 -12.80 0.83 10.90
N ALA A 13 -13.87 0.07 10.63
CA ALA A 13 -14.64 0.15 9.39
C ALA A 13 -15.11 1.59 9.05
N ALA A 14 -15.51 2.37 10.06
CA ALA A 14 -15.93 3.76 9.89
C ALA A 14 -14.84 4.67 9.30
N LEU A 15 -13.56 4.37 9.53
CA LEU A 15 -12.43 5.13 9.01
C LEU A 15 -12.17 4.82 7.52
N TYR A 16 -12.43 3.59 7.11
CA TYR A 16 -12.15 3.08 5.77
C TYR A 16 -13.33 3.21 4.82
N ARG A 17 -14.50 3.64 5.29
CA ARG A 17 -15.72 3.78 4.49
C ARG A 17 -15.50 4.61 3.22
N ASP A 18 -14.74 5.69 3.34
CA ASP A 18 -14.52 6.67 2.27
C ASP A 18 -13.12 6.49 1.65
N VAL A 19 -12.57 5.27 1.70
CA VAL A 19 -11.22 4.95 1.24
C VAL A 19 -11.25 3.71 0.36
N HIS A 20 -10.76 3.82 -0.87
CA HIS A 20 -10.75 2.72 -1.82
C HIS A 20 -9.36 2.11 -1.94
N ARG A 21 -9.30 0.77 -2.05
CA ARG A 21 -8.06 0.03 -2.31
C ARG A 21 -7.74 0.07 -3.80
N LEU A 22 -6.47 0.28 -4.13
CA LEU A 22 -5.94 -0.03 -5.45
C LEU A 22 -5.43 -1.48 -5.47
N SER A 23 -6.14 -2.36 -6.18
CA SER A 23 -5.69 -3.73 -6.43
C SER A 23 -4.61 -3.75 -7.51
N GLY A 24 -3.62 -4.65 -7.38
CA GLY A 24 -2.72 -4.97 -8.48
C GLY A 24 -3.41 -5.85 -9.52
N LEU A 25 -2.82 -6.00 -10.71
CA LEU A 25 -3.40 -6.76 -11.83
C LEU A 25 -3.76 -8.20 -11.45
N ALA A 26 -2.82 -8.93 -10.83
CA ALA A 26 -3.04 -10.31 -10.37
C ALA A 26 -4.22 -10.40 -9.38
N GLN A 27 -4.21 -9.55 -8.36
CA GLN A 27 -5.30 -9.50 -7.37
C GLN A 27 -6.65 -9.16 -8.00
N ALA A 28 -6.68 -8.28 -9.01
CA ALA A 28 -7.92 -7.91 -9.69
C ALA A 28 -8.52 -9.08 -10.49
N LEU A 29 -7.68 -10.01 -10.97
CA LEU A 29 -8.13 -11.27 -11.57
C LEU A 29 -8.58 -12.27 -10.49
N GLU A 30 -7.79 -12.44 -9.42
CA GLU A 30 -8.08 -13.36 -8.31
C GLU A 30 -9.35 -12.98 -7.52
N ASP A 31 -9.61 -11.68 -7.30
CA ASP A 31 -10.80 -11.18 -6.61
C ASP A 31 -12.11 -11.61 -7.31
N ARG A 32 -12.07 -12.10 -8.56
CA ARG A 32 -13.22 -12.70 -9.26
C ARG A 32 -13.32 -14.22 -9.13
N ASP A 33 -12.19 -14.91 -8.96
CA ASP A 33 -12.08 -16.36 -9.08
C ASP A 33 -11.99 -17.08 -7.72
N SER A 34 -12.42 -16.44 -6.63
CA SER A 34 -12.17 -16.90 -5.25
C SER A 34 -12.55 -18.38 -4.98
N GLU A 35 -11.57 -19.27 -5.14
CA GLU A 35 -10.98 -20.05 -4.05
C GLU A 35 -9.50 -19.68 -3.91
N ASP A 36 -9.04 -19.61 -2.65
CA ASP A 36 -7.75 -19.11 -2.19
C ASP A 36 -6.55 -19.57 -3.04
N LYS A 37 -5.91 -18.61 -3.73
CA LYS A 37 -4.57 -18.80 -4.31
C LYS A 37 -3.60 -17.81 -3.70
N GLU A 38 -2.43 -18.34 -3.36
CA GLU A 38 -1.29 -17.57 -2.86
C GLU A 38 -0.90 -16.46 -3.86
N PRO A 39 -0.65 -15.24 -3.38
CA PRO A 39 -0.33 -14.11 -4.26
C PRO A 39 0.97 -14.38 -5.00
N THR A 40 0.90 -14.40 -6.33
CA THR A 40 2.05 -14.70 -7.18
C THR A 40 3.20 -13.71 -6.92
N THR A 41 4.28 -14.21 -6.33
CA THR A 41 5.49 -13.46 -5.94
C THR A 41 6.35 -13.11 -7.16
N MET A 42 5.92 -12.12 -7.94
CA MET A 42 6.78 -11.50 -8.98
C MET A 42 7.30 -10.10 -8.59
N LYS A 43 6.93 -9.58 -7.41
CA LYS A 43 7.27 -8.21 -6.98
C LYS A 43 8.76 -7.92 -6.79
N GLU A 44 9.61 -8.93 -6.64
CA GLU A 44 11.04 -8.71 -6.42
C GLU A 44 11.82 -8.41 -7.71
N PHE A 45 11.37 -8.93 -8.86
CA PHE A 45 12.09 -8.78 -10.13
C PHE A 45 12.01 -7.36 -10.73
N ALA A 46 10.93 -6.62 -10.46
CA ALA A 46 10.73 -5.29 -11.03
C ALA A 46 11.66 -4.20 -10.43
N LYS A 47 12.32 -4.46 -9.29
CA LYS A 47 13.08 -3.43 -8.57
C LYS A 47 14.46 -3.11 -9.16
N ILE A 48 15.00 -3.97 -10.02
CA ILE A 48 16.35 -3.81 -10.58
C ILE A 48 16.30 -4.11 -12.08
N LEU A 49 15.42 -3.42 -12.80
CA LEU A 49 15.29 -3.57 -14.24
C LEU A 49 15.56 -2.25 -14.96
N ASP A 50 16.57 -2.28 -15.81
CA ASP A 50 16.86 -1.23 -16.77
C ASP A 50 16.30 -1.65 -18.14
N TRP A 51 15.14 -1.10 -18.49
CA TRP A 51 14.44 -1.37 -19.75
C TRP A 51 15.18 -0.82 -20.99
N SER A 52 16.22 -0.02 -20.81
CA SER A 52 16.99 0.57 -21.91
C SER A 52 18.13 -0.33 -22.41
N LYS A 53 18.38 -1.47 -21.74
CA LYS A 53 19.40 -2.43 -22.16
C LYS A 53 18.95 -3.21 -23.39
N ASP A 54 19.87 -3.38 -24.35
CA ASP A 54 19.64 -4.15 -25.57
C ASP A 54 19.31 -5.63 -25.30
N ASP A 55 19.88 -6.21 -24.23
CA ASP A 55 19.59 -7.59 -23.81
C ASP A 55 18.77 -7.61 -22.50
N ILE A 56 17.46 -7.63 -22.65
CA ILE A 56 16.51 -7.80 -21.56
C ILE A 56 16.42 -9.29 -21.23
N SER A 57 16.72 -9.69 -19.99
CA SER A 57 16.69 -11.11 -19.61
C SER A 57 15.33 -11.77 -19.86
N GLN A 58 15.32 -13.09 -20.09
CA GLN A 58 14.09 -13.84 -20.33
C GLN A 58 13.07 -13.69 -19.19
N VAL A 59 13.53 -13.57 -17.94
CA VAL A 59 12.67 -13.37 -16.77
C VAL A 59 11.90 -12.04 -16.89
N HIS A 60 12.57 -10.97 -17.30
CA HIS A 60 11.92 -9.66 -17.49
C HIS A 60 10.99 -9.64 -18.70
N ARG A 61 11.33 -10.37 -19.78
CA ARG A 61 10.43 -10.57 -20.92
C ARG A 61 9.15 -11.29 -20.50
N ASN A 62 9.27 -12.36 -19.71
CA ASN A 62 8.13 -13.09 -19.16
C ASN A 62 7.27 -12.19 -18.27
N TYR A 63 7.91 -11.41 -17.39
CA TYR A 63 7.20 -10.43 -16.54
C TYR A 63 6.36 -9.44 -17.37
N ALA A 64 6.94 -8.83 -18.41
CA ALA A 64 6.20 -7.91 -19.28
C ALA A 64 5.06 -8.62 -20.04
N ALA A 65 5.31 -9.83 -20.54
CA ALA A 65 4.31 -10.63 -21.24
C ALA A 65 3.13 -10.99 -20.32
N ASP A 66 3.41 -11.34 -19.07
CA ASP A 66 2.39 -11.63 -18.06
C ASP A 66 1.55 -10.39 -17.74
N ASP A 67 2.15 -9.21 -17.57
CA ASP A 67 1.40 -7.96 -17.36
C ASP A 67 0.48 -7.65 -18.56
N ILE A 68 0.96 -7.81 -19.80
CA ILE A 68 0.14 -7.62 -21.02
C ILE A 68 -1.01 -8.63 -21.06
N ARG A 69 -0.75 -9.90 -20.74
CA ARG A 69 -1.77 -10.96 -20.68
C ARG A 69 -2.85 -10.60 -19.65
N MET A 70 -2.46 -10.22 -18.44
CA MET A 70 -3.39 -9.85 -17.36
C MET A 70 -4.23 -8.63 -17.73
N ILE A 71 -3.62 -7.59 -18.32
CA ILE A 71 -4.34 -6.40 -18.81
C ILE A 71 -5.38 -6.80 -19.88
N SER A 72 -5.01 -7.68 -20.81
CA SER A 72 -5.91 -8.15 -21.86
C SER A 72 -7.12 -8.91 -21.29
N GLU A 73 -6.90 -9.78 -20.31
CA GLU A 73 -7.96 -10.53 -19.62
C GLU A 73 -8.90 -9.59 -18.86
N LEU A 74 -8.35 -8.68 -18.04
CA LEU A 74 -9.14 -7.69 -17.31
C LEU A 74 -9.95 -6.80 -18.26
N TRP A 75 -9.36 -6.37 -19.38
CA TRP A 75 -10.07 -5.58 -20.39
C TRP A 75 -11.28 -6.31 -20.97
N LYS A 76 -11.10 -7.58 -21.39
CA LYS A 76 -12.22 -8.40 -21.90
C LYS A 76 -13.33 -8.52 -20.86
N ILE A 77 -12.96 -8.81 -19.61
CA ILE A 77 -13.88 -8.96 -18.49
C ILE A 77 -14.66 -7.66 -18.22
N PHE A 78 -13.97 -6.54 -18.07
CA PHE A 78 -14.60 -5.25 -17.76
C PHE A 78 -15.42 -4.69 -18.92
N THR A 79 -15.02 -5.00 -20.16
CA THR A 79 -15.80 -4.64 -21.35
C THR A 79 -17.09 -5.43 -21.41
N ALA A 80 -17.04 -6.75 -21.20
CA ALA A 80 -18.23 -7.61 -21.19
C ALA A 80 -19.19 -7.25 -20.04
N ALA A 81 -18.67 -6.79 -18.91
CA ALA A 81 -19.47 -6.31 -17.78
C ALA A 81 -19.93 -4.85 -17.91
N HIS A 82 -19.64 -4.16 -19.03
CA HIS A 82 -19.94 -2.74 -19.25
C HIS A 82 -19.36 -1.77 -18.20
N TYR A 83 -18.26 -2.14 -17.54
CA TYR A 83 -17.55 -1.25 -16.61
C TYR A 83 -16.73 -0.18 -17.34
N ILE A 84 -16.31 -0.44 -18.58
CA ILE A 84 -15.58 0.54 -19.40
C ILE A 84 -16.57 1.57 -19.97
N ASN A 85 -16.76 2.66 -19.23
CA ASN A 85 -17.64 3.76 -19.62
C ASN A 85 -16.91 5.12 -19.55
N GLU A 86 -17.59 6.19 -19.96
CA GLU A 86 -17.00 7.52 -20.03
C GLU A 86 -16.64 8.10 -18.64
N GLN A 87 -17.36 7.71 -17.60
CA GLN A 87 -17.00 8.09 -16.23
C GLN A 87 -15.66 7.47 -15.82
N LEU A 88 -15.50 6.16 -16.02
CA LEU A 88 -14.24 5.47 -15.71
C LEU A 88 -13.06 6.06 -16.51
N ARG A 89 -13.27 6.44 -17.77
CA ARG A 89 -12.23 7.10 -18.58
C ARG A 89 -11.79 8.42 -17.98
N ARG A 90 -12.73 9.27 -17.55
CA ARG A 90 -12.43 10.54 -16.88
C ARG A 90 -11.69 10.34 -15.56
N GLU A 91 -12.15 9.39 -14.74
CA GLU A 91 -11.51 9.06 -13.46
C GLU A 91 -10.10 8.50 -13.67
N SER A 92 -9.91 7.64 -14.67
CA SER A 92 -8.60 7.10 -15.04
C SER A 92 -7.64 8.20 -15.53
N ALA A 93 -8.14 9.11 -16.37
CA ALA A 93 -7.36 10.26 -16.84
C ALA A 93 -6.96 11.17 -15.68
N ALA A 94 -7.87 11.45 -14.73
CA ALA A 94 -7.57 12.23 -13.54
C ALA A 94 -6.52 11.55 -12.64
N TYR A 95 -6.61 10.21 -12.50
CA TYR A 95 -5.60 9.43 -11.78
C TYR A 95 -4.22 9.53 -12.42
N VAL A 96 -4.12 9.39 -13.74
CA VAL A 96 -2.85 9.51 -14.46
C VAL A 96 -2.31 10.94 -14.37
N ALA A 97 -3.17 11.94 -14.58
CA ALA A 97 -2.79 13.35 -14.51
C ALA A 97 -2.19 13.71 -13.14
N LEU A 98 -2.72 13.18 -12.04
CA LEU A 98 -2.18 13.39 -10.70
C LEU A 98 -0.69 13.04 -10.61
N TRP A 99 -0.27 11.92 -11.19
CA TRP A 99 1.13 11.48 -11.11
C TRP A 99 2.04 12.18 -12.12
N ILE A 100 1.48 12.68 -13.22
CA ILE A 100 2.20 13.54 -14.17
C ILE A 100 2.48 14.90 -13.53
N THR A 101 1.52 15.50 -12.84
CA THR A 101 1.67 16.83 -12.24
C THR A 101 2.46 16.81 -10.94
N ASP A 102 2.18 15.86 -10.05
CA ASP A 102 2.72 15.86 -8.68
C ASP A 102 3.96 14.95 -8.56
N GLY A 103 4.36 14.31 -9.65
CA GLY A 103 5.44 13.32 -9.72
C GLY A 103 5.10 12.00 -9.02
N GLN A 104 5.89 10.96 -9.29
CA GLN A 104 5.82 9.72 -8.50
C GLN A 104 6.28 9.98 -7.06
N PRO A 105 5.67 9.31 -6.07
CA PRO A 105 6.02 9.52 -4.68
C PRO A 105 7.43 8.98 -4.41
N GLY A 106 8.22 9.76 -3.67
CA GLY A 106 9.52 9.31 -3.19
C GLY A 106 9.39 8.14 -2.21
N ALA A 107 10.45 7.34 -2.08
CA ALA A 107 10.46 6.16 -1.21
C ALA A 107 10.18 6.46 0.28
N SER A 108 10.40 7.71 0.71
CA SER A 108 10.18 8.19 2.08
C SER A 108 8.79 8.78 2.32
N ASP A 109 7.97 8.98 1.29
CA ASP A 109 6.62 9.56 1.45
C ASP A 109 5.57 8.48 1.64
N GLU A 110 5.45 7.97 2.87
CA GLU A 110 4.49 6.92 3.21
C GLU A 110 3.02 7.32 2.95
N PHE A 111 2.70 8.63 3.02
CA PHE A 111 1.34 9.13 2.78
C PHE A 111 0.94 9.12 1.31
N ARG A 112 1.92 9.14 0.39
CA ARG A 112 1.67 8.98 -1.05
C ARG A 112 2.04 7.58 -1.56
N LEU A 113 2.95 6.88 -0.89
CA LEU A 113 3.41 5.53 -1.25
C LEU A 113 2.59 4.44 -0.54
N ASN A 114 1.30 4.39 -0.84
CA ASN A 114 0.40 3.37 -0.31
C ASN A 114 -0.57 2.87 -1.38
N ALA A 115 -1.16 1.69 -1.15
CA ALA A 115 -2.08 1.03 -2.08
C ALA A 115 -3.53 1.53 -1.95
N LEU A 116 -3.74 2.78 -1.56
CA LEU A 116 -5.07 3.39 -1.49
C LEU A 116 -5.25 4.38 -2.64
N LEU A 117 -6.45 4.41 -3.20
CA LEU A 117 -6.81 5.33 -4.26
C LEU A 117 -6.72 6.77 -3.71
N PRO A 118 -6.01 7.67 -4.41
CA PRO A 118 -6.01 9.07 -4.05
C PRO A 118 -7.43 9.65 -4.11
N LEU A 119 -7.91 10.18 -2.98
CA LEU A 119 -9.22 10.84 -2.91
C LEU A 119 -9.36 11.99 -3.90
N GLY A 120 -10.61 12.29 -4.29
CA GLY A 120 -10.97 13.35 -5.21
C GLY A 120 -10.96 12.94 -6.68
N ILE A 121 -10.72 11.66 -6.98
CA ILE A 121 -10.74 11.10 -8.34
C ILE A 121 -12.12 10.54 -8.66
N ILE A 122 -12.57 9.55 -7.88
CA ILE A 122 -13.86 8.87 -8.08
C ILE A 122 -15.00 9.51 -7.28
N ASP A 123 -14.67 10.33 -6.28
CA ASP A 123 -15.63 10.77 -5.27
C ASP A 123 -16.64 11.81 -5.81
N GLY A 124 -16.52 12.25 -7.08
CA GLY A 124 -17.52 13.06 -7.80
C GLY A 124 -17.88 14.42 -7.17
N THR A 125 -17.23 14.80 -6.08
CA THR A 125 -17.64 15.87 -5.16
C THR A 125 -16.83 17.15 -5.30
N GLY A 126 -15.85 17.17 -6.20
CA GLY A 126 -14.97 18.33 -6.41
C GLY A 126 -15.74 19.60 -6.77
N ASP A 127 -16.85 19.47 -7.50
CA ASP A 127 -17.51 20.60 -8.16
C ASP A 127 -18.95 20.83 -7.71
N ALA A 128 -19.61 19.84 -7.07
CA ALA A 128 -21.06 19.88 -6.84
C ALA A 128 -21.52 20.82 -5.70
N TYR A 129 -20.63 21.22 -4.79
CA TYR A 129 -21.03 21.93 -3.55
C TYR A 129 -20.40 23.30 -3.33
N GLY A 130 -19.73 23.89 -4.33
CA GLY A 130 -19.12 25.23 -4.19
C GLY A 130 -18.12 25.37 -3.03
N GLY A 131 -17.72 24.26 -2.43
CA GLY A 131 -16.76 24.22 -1.34
C GLY A 131 -15.36 24.34 -1.91
N GLY A 132 -14.61 25.36 -1.50
CA GLY A 132 -13.21 25.51 -1.89
C GLY A 132 -12.39 24.24 -1.61
N LYS A 133 -11.21 24.12 -2.24
CA LYS A 133 -10.26 23.04 -1.96
C LYS A 133 -9.33 23.45 -0.82
N LYS A 134 -8.84 22.47 -0.05
CA LYS A 134 -7.91 22.68 1.07
C LYS A 134 -6.71 21.73 0.99
N PRO A 135 -5.49 22.20 1.28
CA PRO A 135 -4.32 21.32 1.37
C PRO A 135 -4.43 20.36 2.56
N CYS A 136 -4.20 19.07 2.29
CA CYS A 136 -4.12 18.04 3.32
C CYS A 136 -2.84 18.18 4.16
N ALA A 137 -2.92 18.06 5.49
CA ALA A 137 -1.74 18.14 6.35
C ALA A 137 -0.72 16.99 6.13
N GLY A 138 -1.17 15.83 5.63
CA GLY A 138 -0.34 14.66 5.31
C GLY A 138 0.25 14.76 3.91
N CYS A 139 -0.50 14.27 2.90
CA CYS A 139 -0.05 14.19 1.51
C CYS A 139 0.04 15.54 0.77
N LYS A 140 -0.26 16.67 1.42
CA LYS A 140 -0.20 18.04 0.87
C LYS A 140 -1.11 18.37 -0.32
N ARG A 141 -1.77 17.38 -0.92
CA ARG A 141 -2.75 17.55 -2.01
C ARG A 141 -3.89 18.49 -1.63
N SER A 142 -4.30 19.34 -2.58
CA SER A 142 -5.47 20.21 -2.46
C SER A 142 -6.74 19.44 -2.77
N LEU A 143 -7.57 19.18 -1.76
CA LEU A 143 -8.70 18.25 -1.84
C LEU A 143 -10.03 18.94 -1.46
N PRO A 144 -11.16 18.47 -2.01
CA PRO A 144 -12.48 18.97 -1.64
C PRO A 144 -12.89 18.55 -0.22
N ARG A 145 -13.94 19.20 0.30
CA ARG A 145 -14.40 19.05 1.69
C ARG A 145 -14.69 17.62 2.12
N ASN A 146 -15.30 16.83 1.26
CA ASN A 146 -15.69 15.45 1.55
C ASN A 146 -14.49 14.50 1.69
N CYS A 147 -13.28 14.92 1.29
CA CYS A 147 -12.07 14.15 1.53
C CYS A 147 -11.59 14.23 2.99
N PHE A 148 -12.30 15.00 3.83
CA PHE A 148 -11.98 15.23 5.23
C PHE A 148 -13.22 14.98 6.11
N SER A 149 -12.99 14.44 7.30
CA SER A 149 -14.00 14.54 8.37
C SER A 149 -14.23 16.01 8.75
N ARG A 150 -15.41 16.34 9.27
CA ARG A 150 -15.77 17.70 9.72
C ARG A 150 -14.67 18.41 10.51
N ASN A 151 -14.16 17.78 11.58
CA ASN A 151 -13.11 18.36 12.41
C ASN A 151 -11.79 18.58 11.65
N ALA A 152 -11.45 17.68 10.72
CA ALA A 152 -10.25 17.76 9.89
C ALA A 152 -10.37 18.82 8.80
N TRP A 153 -11.60 19.16 8.38
CA TRP A 153 -11.86 20.26 7.46
C TRP A 153 -11.74 21.62 8.17
N GLU A 154 -12.33 21.74 9.35
CA GLU A 154 -12.33 22.98 10.14
C GLU A 154 -10.92 23.32 10.66
N ASN A 155 -10.09 22.32 10.96
CA ASN A 155 -8.71 22.47 11.44
C ASN A 155 -7.66 22.08 10.39
N VAL A 156 -6.36 22.24 10.65
CA VAL A 156 -5.29 21.75 9.76
C VAL A 156 -5.20 20.21 9.84
N GLY A 157 -6.14 19.53 9.21
CA GLY A 157 -6.33 18.09 9.31
C GLY A 157 -5.78 17.27 8.15
N LYS A 158 -5.73 15.95 8.36
CA LYS A 158 -5.40 14.94 7.35
C LYS A 158 -6.67 14.46 6.65
N CYS A 159 -6.58 14.15 5.35
CA CYS A 159 -7.65 13.52 4.58
C CYS A 159 -7.89 12.06 5.03
N HIS A 160 -9.00 11.44 4.62
CA HIS A 160 -9.36 10.07 5.04
C HIS A 160 -8.23 9.05 4.77
N VAL A 161 -7.60 9.11 3.59
CA VAL A 161 -6.45 8.26 3.23
C VAL A 161 -5.26 8.50 4.17
N CYS A 162 -4.86 9.75 4.39
CA CYS A 162 -3.72 10.05 5.27
C CYS A 162 -3.98 9.68 6.73
N ARG A 163 -5.24 9.72 7.18
CA ARG A 163 -5.62 9.24 8.52
C ARG A 163 -5.49 7.73 8.61
N ALA A 164 -5.96 7.00 7.60
CA ALA A 164 -5.81 5.55 7.51
C ALA A 164 -4.34 5.10 7.48
N VAL A 165 -3.51 5.78 6.69
CA VAL A 165 -2.08 5.52 6.63
C VAL A 165 -1.40 5.85 7.97
N GLY A 166 -1.73 6.99 8.58
CA GLY A 166 -1.14 7.39 9.86
C GLY A 166 -1.41 6.41 11.00
N LEU A 167 -2.62 5.83 11.07
CA LEU A 167 -2.94 4.81 12.08
C LEU A 167 -2.13 3.54 11.90
N ARG A 168 -1.90 3.14 10.64
CA ARG A 168 -1.07 1.98 10.34
C ARG A 168 0.39 2.20 10.77
N ILE A 169 0.98 3.35 10.41
CA ILE A 169 2.37 3.68 10.77
C ILE A 169 2.52 3.61 12.30
N ASN A 170 1.64 4.30 13.04
CA ASN A 170 1.67 4.31 14.50
C ASN A 170 1.60 2.89 15.11
N ARG A 171 0.80 2.00 14.51
CA ARG A 171 0.69 0.61 14.97
C ARG A 171 1.95 -0.19 14.68
N GLN A 172 2.54 -0.04 13.49
CA GLN A 172 3.81 -0.69 13.15
C GLN A 172 4.91 -0.25 14.11
N ASP A 173 4.98 1.04 14.43
CA ASP A 173 5.91 1.58 15.42
C ASP A 173 5.68 1.00 16.82
N THR A 174 4.42 0.86 17.23
CA THR A 174 4.07 0.27 18.53
C THR A 174 4.49 -1.20 18.61
N ILE A 175 4.25 -1.98 17.54
CA ILE A 175 4.68 -3.38 17.47
C ILE A 175 6.21 -3.48 17.48
N ALA A 176 6.91 -2.62 16.74
CA ALA A 176 8.37 -2.60 16.70
C ALA A 176 8.97 -2.30 18.08
N ARG A 177 8.46 -1.28 18.79
CA ARG A 177 8.86 -0.94 20.16
C ARG A 177 8.61 -2.08 21.14
N ASN A 178 7.45 -2.73 21.03
CA ASN A 178 7.10 -3.85 21.89
C ASN A 178 7.90 -5.13 21.57
N ARG A 179 8.51 -5.25 20.39
CA ARG A 179 9.42 -6.37 20.08
C ARG A 179 10.83 -6.11 20.60
N SER A 180 11.32 -4.87 20.51
CA SER A 180 12.66 -4.52 20.98
C SER A 180 12.87 -4.68 22.50
N CYS A 181 11.80 -4.86 23.29
CA CYS A 181 11.92 -5.05 24.74
C CYS A 181 11.97 -6.52 25.19
N TYR A 182 11.87 -7.51 24.30
CA TYR A 182 11.99 -8.93 24.64
C TYR A 182 13.29 -9.58 24.12
N ASP A 183 14.13 -8.84 23.39
CA ASP A 183 15.43 -9.31 22.89
C ASP A 183 16.60 -8.86 23.79
N SER A 184 16.35 -8.56 25.07
CA SER A 184 17.38 -8.07 26.02
C SER A 184 17.62 -8.95 27.25
N ASP A 185 17.08 -10.17 27.29
CA ASP A 185 17.26 -11.11 28.41
C ASP A 185 17.91 -12.45 27.96
N ASP A 186 19.04 -12.39 27.23
CA ASP A 186 19.90 -13.57 27.00
C ASP A 186 21.36 -13.28 27.38
N ASP A 187 21.55 -12.87 28.62
CA ASP A 187 22.82 -12.86 29.33
C ASP A 187 22.98 -14.14 30.16
N GLY A 188 23.38 -15.20 29.47
CA GLY A 188 24.52 -16.03 29.86
C GLY A 188 24.56 -16.59 31.29
N TYR A 189 23.85 -17.70 31.54
CA TYR A 189 24.24 -18.62 32.60
C TYR A 189 25.23 -19.67 32.07
N GLY A 190 26.51 -19.35 32.19
CA GLY A 190 27.61 -20.28 31.94
C GLY A 190 27.68 -21.38 33.01
N TYR A 191 27.42 -22.63 32.62
CA TYR A 191 27.72 -23.80 33.43
C TYR A 191 29.22 -24.10 33.38
N GLY A 192 29.96 -23.62 34.39
CA GLY A 192 31.35 -24.00 34.62
C GLY A 192 31.44 -25.42 35.19
N TYR A 193 31.83 -26.38 34.35
CA TYR A 193 32.34 -27.69 34.79
C TYR A 193 33.84 -27.56 35.08
N GLY A 194 34.19 -27.30 36.35
CA GLY A 194 35.56 -27.41 36.85
C GLY A 194 35.82 -28.84 37.35
N GLY A 195 36.50 -29.63 36.53
CA GLY A 195 36.94 -30.99 36.85
C GLY A 195 38.10 -31.00 37.85
N TYR A 196 37.98 -31.92 38.80
CA TYR A 196 38.88 -32.37 39.86
C TYR A 196 40.36 -32.49 39.47
N GLU A 197 41.22 -31.94 40.32
CA GLU A 197 42.66 -32.15 40.33
C GLU A 197 43.00 -33.61 40.69
N SER A 198 43.90 -34.20 39.91
CA SER A 198 44.59 -35.44 40.24
C SER A 198 45.80 -35.10 41.11
N GLY A 199 45.84 -35.65 42.33
CA GLY A 199 47.00 -35.58 43.23
C GLY A 199 47.32 -36.99 43.73
N SER A 200 48.54 -37.42 43.45
CA SER A 200 49.12 -38.74 43.69
C SER A 200 49.69 -38.90 45.12
N ASP A 201 49.96 -40.17 45.44
CA ASP A 201 50.97 -40.67 46.40
C ASP A 201 50.68 -40.61 47.91
N PHE A 202 50.25 -41.74 48.51
CA PHE A 202 51.10 -42.73 49.21
C PHE A 202 50.26 -43.86 49.83
#